data_AF-A0A537WIE6-F1
#
_entry.id   AF-A0A537WIE6-F1
#
_cell.length_a   1.000
_cell.length_b   1.000
_cell.length_c   1.000
_cell.angle_alpha   90.00
_cell.angle_beta   90.00
_cell.angle_gamma   90.00
#
_symmetry.space_group_name_H-M   'P 1'
#
loop_
_entity.id
_entity.type
_entity.pdbx_description
1 polymer ?
#
loop_
_entity_poly.entity_id
_entity_poly.type
_entity_poly.pdbx_seq_one_letter_code
_entity_poly.pdbx_strand_id
1 'polypeptide(L)'
;MVFVLYLAGLAVLIVVLALGLEFVQRRGAPAVSSPLRQEPVVAPRTPALIPTGGASPSLASGAAASAAPPPAPVVARTGAVREIVLIVAVALLALIALGSDWVFYRQLDEMRAARRAWLAPQSARSDKAPAVGRTFEVSVLTQNSGAEPAVDIFADAAPFAVALSDAGSPSVDRSIRDALNHCLATKPGDRTRVVYPNPAGANDRTTLSVKRELIDWDVLYGTKILVVPGCYAYRTGGQTHHSAFCFFYQHGFSNPNDWAICQGGNYAD
;
A
#
# COMPACT_ATOMS: atom_id res chain seq x y z
N MET A 1 9.50 -3.16 -10.78
CA MET A 1 9.15 -4.56 -11.12
C MET A 1 7.65 -4.78 -11.34
N VAL A 2 6.76 -4.28 -10.47
CA VAL A 2 5.30 -4.54 -10.58
C VAL A 2 4.66 -3.94 -11.83
N PHE A 3 5.12 -2.78 -12.30
CA PHE A 3 4.65 -2.17 -13.55
C PHE A 3 4.94 -3.04 -14.80
N VAL A 4 6.04 -3.80 -14.76
CA VAL A 4 6.41 -4.73 -15.85
C VAL A 4 5.48 -5.95 -15.86
N LEU A 5 5.08 -6.43 -14.68
CA LEU A 5 4.09 -7.52 -14.55
C LEU A 5 2.69 -7.08 -15.02
N TYR A 6 2.31 -5.83 -14.75
CA TYR A 6 1.05 -5.27 -15.23
C TYR A 6 1.01 -5.16 -16.76
N LEU A 7 2.11 -4.66 -17.37
CA LEU A 7 2.25 -4.60 -18.82
C LEU A 7 2.29 -6.00 -19.47
N ALA A 8 2.93 -6.96 -18.82
CA ALA A 8 2.94 -8.35 -19.30
C ALA A 8 1.54 -8.98 -19.23
N GLY A 9 0.78 -8.76 -18.15
CA GLY A 9 -0.60 -9.21 -18.03
C GLY A 9 -1.52 -8.60 -19.09
N LEU A 10 -1.36 -7.29 -19.35
CA LEU A 10 -2.10 -6.58 -20.39
C LEU A 10 -1.76 -7.09 -21.80
N ALA A 11 -0.47 -7.37 -22.07
CA ALA A 11 -0.03 -7.95 -23.33
C ALA A 11 -0.63 -9.35 -23.55
N VAL A 12 -0.68 -10.19 -22.52
CA VAL A 12 -1.30 -11.53 -22.59
C VAL A 12 -2.80 -11.43 -22.87
N LEU A 13 -3.51 -10.50 -22.21
CA LEU A 13 -4.93 -10.26 -22.47
C LEU A 13 -5.19 -9.81 -23.92
N ILE A 14 -4.36 -8.91 -24.45
CA ILE A 14 -4.44 -8.44 -25.85
C ILE A 14 -4.22 -9.61 -26.82
N VAL A 15 -3.23 -10.47 -26.56
CA VAL A 15 -2.96 -11.64 -27.41
C VAL A 15 -4.14 -12.63 -27.39
N VAL A 16 -4.73 -12.89 -26.22
CA VAL A 16 -5.90 -13.76 -26.11
C VAL A 16 -7.11 -13.19 -26.87
N LEU A 17 -7.34 -11.89 -26.77
CA LEU A 17 -8.41 -11.21 -27.52
C LEU A 17 -8.16 -11.21 -29.03
N ALA A 18 -6.91 -10.95 -29.46
CA ALA A 18 -6.52 -10.95 -30.86
C ALA A 18 -6.66 -12.35 -31.50
N LEU A 19 -6.23 -13.40 -30.81
CA LEU A 19 -6.40 -14.79 -31.25
C LEU A 19 -7.88 -15.20 -31.29
N GLY A 20 -8.68 -14.73 -30.33
CA GLY A 20 -10.13 -14.90 -30.35
C GLY A 20 -10.80 -14.24 -31.56
N LEU A 21 -10.34 -13.04 -31.94
CA LEU A 21 -10.84 -12.28 -33.09
C LEU A 21 -10.44 -12.92 -34.45
N GLU A 22 -9.19 -13.37 -34.61
CA GLU A 22 -8.77 -14.08 -35.82
C GLU A 22 -9.58 -15.36 -36.07
N PHE A 23 -9.89 -16.09 -34.99
CA PHE A 23 -10.69 -17.30 -35.08
C PHE A 23 -12.14 -17.02 -35.54
N VAL A 24 -12.69 -15.87 -35.18
CA VAL A 24 -14.02 -15.42 -35.63
C VAL A 24 -13.97 -14.95 -37.09
N GLN A 25 -12.94 -14.20 -37.49
CA GLN A 25 -12.82 -13.69 -38.86
C GLN A 25 -12.58 -14.78 -39.91
N ARG A 26 -11.78 -15.82 -39.60
CA ARG A 26 -11.52 -16.93 -40.55
C ARG A 26 -12.76 -17.78 -40.88
N ARG A 27 -13.84 -17.68 -40.10
CA ARG A 27 -15.10 -18.40 -40.34
C ARG A 27 -16.18 -17.58 -41.05
N GLY A 28 -15.95 -16.29 -41.27
CA GLY A 28 -16.90 -15.38 -41.91
C GLY A 28 -16.71 -15.17 -43.42
N ALA A 29 -15.69 -15.78 -44.04
CA ALA A 29 -15.47 -15.63 -45.48
C ALA A 29 -16.46 -16.51 -46.28
N PRO A 30 -17.43 -15.95 -47.02
CA PRO A 30 -18.27 -16.75 -47.91
C PRO A 30 -17.41 -17.31 -49.04
N ALA A 31 -17.58 -18.61 -49.33
CA ALA A 31 -16.94 -19.26 -50.45
C ALA A 31 -17.33 -18.55 -51.75
N VAL A 32 -16.33 -18.00 -52.44
CA VAL A 32 -16.45 -17.42 -53.78
C VAL A 32 -16.88 -18.53 -54.74
N SER A 33 -18.14 -18.52 -55.13
CA SER A 33 -18.65 -19.35 -56.23
C SER A 33 -18.11 -18.81 -57.56
N SER A 34 -17.39 -19.67 -58.30
CA SER A 34 -16.87 -19.40 -59.65
C SER A 34 -17.96 -18.92 -60.63
N PRO A 35 -17.65 -17.99 -61.56
CA PRO A 35 -18.56 -17.63 -62.63
C PRO A 35 -18.47 -18.63 -63.80
N LEU A 36 -19.58 -19.31 -64.07
CA LEU A 36 -19.82 -20.11 -65.27
C LEU A 36 -20.00 -19.21 -66.50
N ARG A 37 -19.20 -19.51 -67.53
CA ARG A 37 -19.57 -19.69 -68.96
C ARG A 37 -20.66 -18.74 -69.52
N GLN A 38 -20.22 -17.76 -70.30
CA GLN A 38 -21.07 -16.96 -71.19
C GLN A 38 -21.44 -17.76 -72.46
N GLU A 39 -22.74 -17.84 -72.77
CA GLU A 39 -23.26 -18.09 -74.13
C GLU A 39 -24.06 -16.86 -74.60
N PRO A 40 -24.01 -16.50 -75.90
CA PRO A 40 -24.64 -15.30 -76.43
C PRO A 40 -26.13 -15.49 -76.78
N VAL A 41 -26.93 -14.49 -76.40
CA VAL A 41 -28.37 -14.39 -76.67
C VAL A 41 -28.61 -13.80 -78.07
N VAL A 42 -29.37 -14.51 -78.90
CA VAL A 42 -30.02 -14.01 -80.13
C VAL A 42 -31.51 -13.81 -79.82
N ALA A 43 -32.02 -12.60 -80.07
CA ALA A 43 -33.44 -12.25 -80.03
C ALA A 43 -34.16 -12.79 -81.30
N PRO A 44 -35.50 -13.03 -81.29
CA PRO A 44 -36.44 -11.90 -81.47
C PRO A 44 -37.90 -12.08 -80.94
N ARG A 45 -38.56 -10.90 -80.81
CA ARG A 45 -39.99 -10.56 -81.06
C ARG A 45 -41.14 -11.22 -80.26
N THR A 46 -41.86 -10.35 -79.55
CA THR A 46 -43.29 -10.36 -79.13
C THR A 46 -44.27 -10.21 -80.33
N PRO A 47 -45.62 -10.23 -80.16
CA PRO A 47 -46.50 -10.74 -79.08
C PRO A 47 -47.77 -11.52 -79.56
N ALA A 48 -48.55 -12.04 -78.60
CA ALA A 48 -50.02 -11.93 -78.47
C ALA A 48 -50.91 -13.21 -78.41
N LEU A 49 -51.85 -13.15 -77.45
CA LEU A 49 -53.23 -13.70 -77.40
C LEU A 49 -53.53 -15.15 -76.92
N ILE A 50 -54.09 -15.19 -75.70
CA ILE A 50 -55.16 -16.00 -75.04
C ILE A 50 -56.26 -16.47 -76.04
N PRO A 51 -57.12 -17.54 -75.86
CA PRO A 51 -57.64 -18.17 -74.61
C PRO A 51 -57.88 -19.72 -74.57
N THR A 52 -58.31 -20.16 -73.36
CA THR A 52 -59.31 -21.21 -73.01
C THR A 52 -59.03 -22.71 -73.20
N GLY A 53 -59.21 -23.45 -72.08
CA GLY A 53 -60.15 -24.58 -72.06
C GLY A 53 -59.59 -25.96 -71.73
N GLY A 54 -60.00 -26.52 -70.59
CA GLY A 54 -60.57 -27.88 -70.56
C GLY A 54 -59.67 -29.08 -70.25
N ALA A 55 -60.03 -29.76 -69.15
CA ALA A 55 -60.09 -31.21 -68.97
C ALA A 55 -58.81 -32.03 -68.71
N SER A 56 -58.76 -32.59 -67.49
CA SER A 56 -58.19 -33.90 -67.10
C SER A 56 -58.80 -35.06 -67.92
N PRO A 57 -58.31 -36.33 -67.93
CA PRO A 57 -57.69 -37.08 -66.81
C PRO A 57 -56.66 -38.18 -67.19
N SER A 58 -56.40 -39.09 -66.24
CA SER A 58 -55.74 -40.41 -66.28
C SER A 58 -54.21 -40.41 -66.04
N LEU A 59 -53.69 -40.97 -64.93
CA LEU A 59 -53.65 -42.34 -64.37
C LEU A 59 -52.46 -43.18 -64.85
N ALA A 60 -51.86 -43.87 -63.86
CA ALA A 60 -50.80 -44.89 -63.89
C ALA A 60 -49.36 -44.39 -64.08
N SER A 61 -48.32 -44.99 -63.47
CA SER A 61 -48.13 -45.86 -62.31
C SER A 61 -46.62 -46.05 -62.15
N GLY A 62 -46.15 -46.21 -60.90
CA GLY A 62 -44.99 -47.06 -60.61
C GLY A 62 -43.59 -46.45 -60.75
N ALA A 63 -42.96 -46.09 -59.63
CA ALA A 63 -41.71 -46.72 -59.17
C ALA A 63 -41.30 -46.12 -57.82
N ALA A 64 -41.29 -46.98 -56.80
CA ALA A 64 -40.89 -46.64 -55.45
C ALA A 64 -39.37 -46.73 -55.28
N ALA A 65 -38.91 -45.99 -54.26
CA ALA A 65 -37.80 -46.29 -53.37
C ALA A 65 -36.37 -45.93 -53.79
N SER A 66 -35.87 -44.85 -53.20
CA SER A 66 -34.67 -44.89 -52.35
C SER A 66 -34.58 -43.57 -51.58
N ALA A 67 -35.33 -43.47 -50.48
CA ALA A 67 -35.19 -42.36 -49.54
C ALA A 67 -33.84 -42.49 -48.82
N ALA A 68 -32.89 -41.61 -49.17
CA ALA A 68 -31.67 -41.44 -48.41
C ALA A 68 -32.03 -40.97 -46.98
N PRO A 69 -31.37 -41.50 -45.92
CA PRO A 69 -31.62 -41.05 -44.57
C PRO A 69 -31.24 -39.57 -44.44
N PRO A 70 -31.99 -38.76 -43.66
CA PRO A 70 -31.63 -37.38 -43.44
C PRO A 70 -30.24 -37.31 -42.78
N PRO A 71 -29.37 -36.38 -43.18
CA PRO A 71 -28.08 -36.20 -42.52
C PRO A 71 -28.33 -35.83 -41.05
N ALA A 72 -27.65 -36.54 -40.15
CA ALA A 72 -27.71 -36.30 -38.71
C ALA A 72 -27.40 -34.82 -38.42
N PRO A 73 -28.09 -34.18 -37.45
CA PRO A 73 -27.81 -32.81 -37.08
C PRO A 73 -26.37 -32.71 -36.58
N VAL A 74 -25.53 -31.96 -37.29
CA VAL A 74 -24.20 -31.58 -36.82
C VAL A 74 -24.41 -30.67 -35.62
N VAL A 75 -24.44 -31.26 -34.43
CA VAL A 75 -24.58 -30.54 -33.17
C VAL A 75 -23.44 -29.54 -33.06
N ALA A 76 -23.82 -28.26 -33.08
CA ALA A 76 -22.93 -27.12 -33.03
C ALA A 76 -22.11 -27.10 -31.72
N ARG A 77 -20.90 -27.67 -31.74
CA ARG A 77 -19.88 -27.55 -30.66
C ARG A 77 -19.27 -26.15 -30.55
N THR A 78 -19.77 -25.16 -31.29
CA THR A 78 -19.18 -23.82 -31.40
C THR A 78 -19.53 -22.88 -30.24
N GLY A 79 -20.54 -23.19 -29.42
CA GLY A 79 -20.91 -22.37 -28.25
C GLY A 79 -19.90 -22.45 -27.10
N ALA A 80 -19.41 -23.65 -26.78
CA ALA A 80 -18.61 -23.91 -25.58
C ALA A 80 -17.25 -23.18 -25.57
N VAL A 81 -16.60 -23.02 -26.74
CA VAL A 81 -15.29 -22.34 -26.82
C VAL A 81 -15.42 -20.85 -26.54
N ARG A 82 -16.49 -20.20 -27.01
CA ARG A 82 -16.74 -18.77 -26.78
C ARG A 82 -17.02 -18.50 -25.30
N GLU A 83 -17.75 -19.38 -24.64
CA GLU A 83 -18.04 -19.29 -23.21
C GLU A 83 -16.77 -19.43 -22.36
N ILE A 84 -15.90 -20.40 -22.67
CA ILE A 84 -14.64 -20.60 -21.96
C ILE A 84 -13.73 -19.36 -22.10
N VAL A 85 -13.60 -18.80 -23.32
CA VAL A 85 -12.77 -17.61 -23.54
C VAL A 85 -13.30 -16.41 -22.74
N LEU A 86 -14.62 -16.21 -22.68
CA LEU A 86 -15.22 -15.15 -21.87
C LEU A 86 -14.98 -15.35 -20.37
N ILE A 87 -15.14 -16.57 -19.86
CA ILE A 87 -14.90 -16.88 -18.44
C ILE A 87 -13.44 -16.60 -18.09
N VAL A 88 -12.49 -17.05 -18.92
CA VAL A 88 -11.06 -16.80 -18.69
C VAL A 88 -10.73 -15.31 -18.75
N ALA A 89 -11.30 -14.57 -19.71
CA ALA A 89 -11.08 -13.13 -19.82
C ALA A 89 -11.61 -12.37 -18.59
N VAL A 90 -12.82 -12.71 -18.11
CA VAL A 90 -13.40 -12.11 -16.90
C VAL A 90 -12.57 -12.46 -15.66
N ALA A 91 -12.11 -13.70 -15.53
CA ALA A 91 -11.26 -14.13 -14.42
C ALA A 91 -9.92 -13.38 -14.39
N LEU A 92 -9.28 -13.20 -15.55
CA LEU A 92 -8.04 -12.42 -15.66
C LEU A 92 -8.25 -10.95 -15.30
N LEU A 93 -9.33 -10.32 -15.79
CA LEU A 93 -9.66 -8.94 -15.44
C LEU A 93 -9.92 -8.78 -13.93
N ALA A 94 -10.61 -9.73 -13.31
CA ALA A 94 -10.84 -9.74 -11.86
C ALA A 94 -9.53 -9.84 -11.07
N LEU A 95 -8.61 -10.71 -11.50
CA LEU A 95 -7.28 -10.83 -10.86
C LEU A 95 -6.44 -9.56 -11.02
N ILE A 96 -6.50 -8.91 -12.19
CA ILE A 96 -5.80 -7.64 -12.43
C ILE A 96 -6.37 -6.55 -11.53
N ALA A 97 -7.70 -6.44 -11.41
CA ALA A 97 -8.35 -5.46 -10.55
C ALA A 97 -7.97 -5.65 -9.06
N LEU A 98 -8.03 -6.89 -8.56
CA LEU A 98 -7.61 -7.21 -7.18
C LEU A 98 -6.12 -6.91 -6.96
N GLY A 99 -5.28 -7.22 -7.95
CA GLY A 99 -3.85 -6.91 -7.91
C GLY A 99 -3.55 -5.41 -7.92
N SER A 100 -4.27 -4.62 -8.72
CA SER A 100 -4.10 -3.17 -8.75
C SER A 100 -4.54 -2.49 -7.46
N ASP A 101 -5.67 -2.93 -6.87
CA ASP A 101 -6.17 -2.37 -5.61
C ASP A 101 -5.16 -2.55 -4.48
N TRP A 102 -4.54 -3.74 -4.39
CA TRP A 102 -3.47 -4.00 -3.42
C TRP A 102 -2.27 -3.06 -3.60
N VAL A 103 -1.86 -2.80 -4.84
CA VAL A 103 -0.74 -1.90 -5.14
C VAL A 103 -1.09 -0.45 -4.78
N PHE A 104 -2.28 0.02 -5.15
CA PHE A 104 -2.74 1.36 -4.79
C PHE A 104 -2.83 1.54 -3.28
N TYR A 105 -3.30 0.51 -2.56
CA TYR A 105 -3.35 0.54 -1.10
C TYR A 105 -1.96 0.70 -0.48
N ARG A 106 -0.97 -0.06 -0.96
CA ARG A 106 0.43 0.08 -0.50
C ARG A 106 1.01 1.45 -0.80
N GLN A 107 0.77 1.99 -2.00
CA GLN A 107 1.23 3.33 -2.37
C GLN A 107 0.58 4.43 -1.52
N LEU A 108 -0.70 4.29 -1.18
CA LEU A 108 -1.39 5.21 -0.30
C LEU A 108 -0.81 5.19 1.10
N ASP A 109 -0.49 4.01 1.64
CA ASP A 109 0.13 3.90 2.97
C ASP A 109 1.55 4.48 2.99
N GLU A 110 2.35 4.23 1.97
CA GLU A 110 3.67 4.87 1.83
C GLU A 110 3.55 6.40 1.76
N MET A 111 2.58 6.92 0.99
CA MET A 111 2.33 8.35 0.89
C MET A 111 1.84 8.96 2.21
N ARG A 112 1.01 8.24 2.99
CA ARG A 112 0.59 8.68 4.33
C ARG A 112 1.76 8.68 5.31
N ALA A 113 2.56 7.61 5.31
CA ALA A 113 3.76 7.51 6.14
C ALA A 113 4.81 8.58 5.79
N ALA A 114 4.91 8.98 4.52
CA ALA A 114 5.79 10.06 4.07
C ALA A 114 5.26 11.46 4.42
N ARG A 115 3.93 11.62 4.55
CA ARG A 115 3.30 12.92 4.82
C ARG A 115 3.09 13.23 6.29
N ARG A 116 3.12 12.22 7.17
CA ARG A 116 2.89 12.42 8.61
C ARG A 116 3.96 13.27 9.28
N ALA A 117 3.65 13.70 10.49
CA ALA A 117 4.61 14.31 11.41
C ALA A 117 5.62 13.27 11.92
N TRP A 118 6.86 13.71 12.13
CA TRP A 118 7.92 12.90 12.72
C TRP A 118 8.61 13.73 13.79
N LEU A 119 8.24 13.52 15.05
CA LEU A 119 8.92 14.18 16.17
C LEU A 119 10.24 13.47 16.45
N ALA A 120 11.34 14.10 16.09
CA ALA A 120 12.70 13.60 16.26
C ALA A 120 13.40 14.36 17.39
N PRO A 121 13.57 13.76 18.58
CA PRO A 121 14.38 14.32 19.66
C PRO A 121 15.84 14.40 19.19
N GLN A 122 16.38 15.61 19.08
CA GLN A 122 17.71 15.86 18.52
C GLN A 122 18.79 15.78 19.59
N SER A 123 18.56 16.46 20.72
CA SER A 123 19.51 16.49 21.82
C SER A 123 18.80 16.79 23.14
N ALA A 124 19.46 16.46 24.25
CA ALA A 124 19.09 16.93 25.57
C ALA A 124 20.16 17.88 26.11
N ARG A 125 19.74 18.89 26.87
CA ARG A 125 20.63 19.88 27.47
C ARG A 125 20.13 20.31 28.84
N SER A 126 21.04 20.79 29.66
CA SER A 126 20.77 21.33 30.99
C SER A 126 21.36 22.73 31.09
N ASP A 127 20.53 23.74 31.40
CA ASP A 127 20.96 25.14 31.47
C ASP A 127 21.87 25.40 32.70
N LYS A 128 21.80 24.54 33.72
CA LYS A 128 22.61 24.60 34.95
C LYS A 128 23.28 23.26 35.18
N ALA A 129 24.33 23.23 36.00
CA ALA A 129 24.88 21.96 36.50
C ALA A 129 23.92 21.36 37.57
N PRO A 130 23.88 20.01 37.70
CA PRO A 130 23.14 19.39 38.78
C PRO A 130 23.69 19.82 40.15
N ALA A 131 22.82 19.88 41.16
CA ALA A 131 23.18 20.21 42.53
C ALA A 131 22.45 19.28 43.50
N VAL A 132 23.16 18.76 44.51
CA VAL A 132 22.60 17.78 45.46
C VAL A 132 21.34 18.30 46.12
N GLY A 133 20.30 17.46 46.15
CA GLY A 133 19.04 17.77 46.84
C GLY A 133 18.19 18.85 46.15
N ARG A 134 18.53 19.25 44.92
CA ARG A 134 17.71 20.15 44.09
C ARG A 134 17.14 19.41 42.88
N THR A 135 15.94 19.82 42.48
CA THR A 135 15.36 19.38 41.20
C THR A 135 16.28 19.83 40.07
N PHE A 136 16.49 18.95 39.10
CA PHE A 136 17.36 19.21 37.97
C PHE A 136 16.54 19.23 36.68
N GLU A 137 16.63 20.32 35.92
CA GLU A 137 15.85 20.50 34.70
C GLU A 137 16.67 20.09 33.47
N VAL A 138 16.05 19.27 32.63
CA VAL A 138 16.61 18.80 31.37
C VAL A 138 15.69 19.25 30.25
N SER A 139 16.23 19.96 29.27
CA SER A 139 15.51 20.40 28.09
C SER A 139 15.84 19.47 26.93
N VAL A 140 14.84 18.79 26.40
CA VAL A 140 14.94 18.00 25.17
C VAL A 140 14.53 18.87 24.00
N LEU A 141 15.45 19.03 23.06
CA LEU A 141 15.22 19.70 21.79
C LEU A 141 14.64 18.70 20.80
N THR A 142 13.48 19.03 20.25
CA THR A 142 12.73 18.15 19.34
C THR A 142 12.42 18.90 18.07
N GLN A 143 12.52 18.21 16.94
CA GLN A 143 12.20 18.75 15.64
C GLN A 143 11.08 17.92 15.02
N ASN A 144 10.10 18.57 14.40
CA ASN A 144 9.19 17.88 13.49
C ASN A 144 9.80 17.89 12.08
N SER A 145 10.38 16.76 11.68
CA SER A 145 10.97 16.55 10.35
C SER A 145 9.94 16.07 9.31
N GLY A 146 8.71 15.81 9.74
CA GLY A 146 7.60 15.40 8.88
C GLY A 146 6.97 16.55 8.10
N ALA A 147 6.00 16.22 7.24
CA ALA A 147 5.31 17.21 6.40
C ALA A 147 4.01 17.75 7.03
N GLU A 148 3.47 17.05 8.04
CA GLU A 148 2.28 17.44 8.79
C GLU A 148 2.61 17.92 10.21
N PRO A 149 1.76 18.76 10.83
CA PRO A 149 1.91 19.10 12.24
C PRO A 149 1.65 17.89 13.13
N ALA A 150 2.46 17.73 14.17
CA ALA A 150 2.14 16.86 15.29
C ALA A 150 1.22 17.64 16.25
N VAL A 151 0.03 17.11 16.51
CA VAL A 151 -0.95 17.73 17.42
C VAL A 151 -1.12 16.87 18.67
N ASP A 152 -1.75 17.43 19.69
CA ASP A 152 -2.12 16.69 20.90
C ASP A 152 -0.90 16.05 21.60
N ILE A 153 0.25 16.72 21.53
CA ILE A 153 1.51 16.16 22.01
C ILE A 153 1.47 16.04 23.53
N PHE A 154 1.74 14.84 24.01
CA PHE A 154 2.04 14.54 25.41
C PHE A 154 3.50 14.11 25.51
N ALA A 155 4.18 14.59 26.55
CA ALA A 155 5.56 14.25 26.81
C ALA A 155 5.73 13.82 28.26
N ASP A 156 6.44 12.71 28.46
CA ASP A 156 6.78 12.20 29.79
C ASP A 156 8.17 11.59 29.78
N ALA A 157 8.77 11.47 30.95
CA ALA A 157 10.07 10.85 31.13
C ALA A 157 10.16 10.13 32.47
N ALA A 158 10.96 9.06 32.48
CA ALA A 158 11.24 8.28 33.67
C ALA A 158 12.74 8.30 34.01
N PRO A 159 13.30 9.45 34.47
CA PRO A 159 14.70 9.53 34.83
C PRO A 159 15.08 8.55 35.94
N PHE A 160 16.28 7.98 35.84
CA PHE A 160 16.88 7.17 36.90
C PHE A 160 18.40 7.38 36.93
N ALA A 161 19.01 7.11 38.09
CA ALA A 161 20.46 7.16 38.26
C ALA A 161 21.01 5.74 38.47
N VAL A 162 22.17 5.45 37.90
CA VAL A 162 22.84 4.14 38.01
C VAL A 162 24.34 4.32 38.14
N ALA A 163 25.00 3.42 38.87
CA ALA A 163 26.46 3.41 38.95
C ALA A 163 27.07 3.25 37.56
N LEU A 164 28.15 3.99 37.28
CA LEU A 164 28.84 3.94 35.99
C LEU A 164 29.32 2.52 35.65
N SER A 165 29.72 1.74 36.65
CA SER A 165 30.10 0.32 36.50
C SER A 165 28.96 -0.56 35.97
N ASP A 166 27.71 -0.16 36.22
CA ASP A 166 26.52 -0.94 35.93
C ASP A 166 25.76 -0.39 34.71
N ALA A 167 26.29 0.64 34.04
CA ALA A 167 25.64 1.31 32.91
C ALA A 167 25.32 0.36 31.75
N GLY A 168 26.12 -0.70 31.56
CA GLY A 168 25.89 -1.76 30.56
C GLY A 168 25.21 -3.01 31.13
N SER A 169 24.63 -2.94 32.33
CA SER A 169 24.02 -4.10 32.97
C SER A 169 22.63 -4.41 32.38
N PRO A 170 22.19 -5.69 32.42
CA PRO A 170 20.84 -6.07 32.00
C PRO A 170 19.71 -5.35 32.76
N SER A 171 20.01 -4.82 33.95
CA SER A 171 19.04 -4.06 34.75
C SER A 171 18.73 -2.70 34.13
N VAL A 172 19.76 -2.00 33.63
CA VAL A 172 19.61 -0.73 32.91
C VAL A 172 18.84 -0.94 31.61
N ASP A 173 19.19 -1.97 30.85
CA ASP A 173 18.46 -2.34 29.63
C ASP A 173 16.99 -2.66 29.87
N ARG A 174 16.66 -3.23 31.05
CA ARG A 174 15.29 -3.49 31.43
C ARG A 174 14.56 -2.18 31.74
N SER A 175 15.14 -1.31 32.56
CA SER A 175 14.55 0.00 32.86
C SER A 175 14.29 0.84 31.60
N ILE A 176 15.23 0.83 30.64
CA ILE A 176 15.06 1.52 29.36
C ILE A 176 13.92 0.89 28.54
N ARG A 177 13.83 -0.45 28.50
CA ARG A 177 12.74 -1.15 27.81
C ARG A 177 11.39 -0.93 28.47
N ASP A 178 11.33 -0.87 29.78
CA ASP A 178 10.09 -0.59 30.52
C ASP A 178 9.59 0.82 30.21
N ALA A 179 10.51 1.80 30.12
CA ALA A 179 10.17 3.15 29.68
C ALA A 179 9.70 3.20 28.22
N LEU A 180 10.31 2.43 27.31
CA LEU A 180 9.84 2.29 25.93
C LEU A 180 8.43 1.68 25.86
N ASN A 181 8.19 0.58 26.59
CA ASN A 181 6.87 -0.06 26.64
C ASN A 181 5.81 0.88 27.21
N HIS A 182 6.17 1.66 28.23
CA HIS A 182 5.31 2.72 28.76
C HIS A 182 5.00 3.77 27.68
N CYS A 183 6.00 4.20 26.92
CA CYS A 183 5.81 5.14 25.82
C CYS A 183 4.79 4.64 24.80
N LEU A 184 4.91 3.39 24.34
CA LEU A 184 4.00 2.80 23.36
C LEU A 184 2.56 2.60 23.88
N ALA A 185 2.39 2.53 25.20
CA ALA A 185 1.09 2.46 25.84
C ALA A 185 0.49 3.85 26.15
N THR A 186 1.27 4.92 25.97
CA THR A 186 0.90 6.27 26.36
C THR A 186 0.00 6.90 25.31
N LYS A 187 -1.14 7.45 25.74
CA LYS A 187 -2.03 8.15 24.81
C LYS A 187 -1.56 9.59 24.62
N PRO A 188 -1.72 10.17 23.41
CA PRO A 188 -1.57 11.60 23.20
C PRO A 188 -2.50 12.38 24.13
N GLY A 189 -2.12 13.61 24.44
CA GLY A 189 -2.96 14.53 25.21
C GLY A 189 -4.21 14.93 24.44
N ASP A 190 -5.09 15.71 25.05
CA ASP A 190 -6.20 16.34 24.33
C ASP A 190 -6.02 17.86 24.34
N ARG A 191 -5.83 18.44 23.15
CA ARG A 191 -5.67 19.88 22.92
C ARG A 191 -4.52 20.52 23.70
N THR A 192 -3.42 19.79 23.86
CA THR A 192 -2.28 20.20 24.69
C THR A 192 -1.32 21.13 23.94
N ARG A 193 -0.66 20.60 22.89
CA ARG A 193 0.44 21.26 22.18
C ARG A 193 0.47 20.82 20.72
N VAL A 194 0.91 21.74 19.85
CA VAL A 194 1.13 21.49 18.43
C VAL A 194 2.57 21.85 18.07
N VAL A 195 3.23 20.97 17.31
CA VAL A 195 4.55 21.24 16.73
C VAL A 195 4.44 21.13 15.22
N TYR A 196 4.56 22.29 14.56
CA TYR A 196 4.51 22.39 13.10
C TYR A 196 5.78 21.85 12.43
N PRO A 197 5.69 21.41 11.18
CA PRO A 197 6.86 21.07 10.36
C PRO A 197 7.89 22.19 10.39
N ASN A 198 9.14 21.86 10.63
CA ASN A 198 10.20 22.86 10.63
C ASN A 198 11.48 22.35 9.96
N PRO A 199 11.60 22.47 8.63
CA PRO A 199 12.81 22.06 7.91
C PRO A 199 14.00 23.00 8.18
N ALA A 200 13.77 24.20 8.72
CA ALA A 200 14.81 25.20 8.98
C ALA A 200 15.52 25.01 10.34
N GLY A 201 15.26 23.91 11.05
CA GLY A 201 16.00 23.52 12.24
C GLY A 201 15.68 24.30 13.52
N ALA A 202 14.58 25.06 13.57
CA ALA A 202 14.15 25.63 14.85
C ALA A 202 13.53 24.52 15.71
N ASN A 203 14.23 24.19 16.79
CA ASN A 203 13.83 23.13 17.70
C ASN A 203 12.75 23.60 18.66
N ASP A 204 11.72 22.79 18.80
CA ASP A 204 10.80 22.88 19.91
C ASP A 204 11.48 22.37 21.19
N ARG A 205 11.23 23.03 22.32
CA ARG A 205 11.86 22.68 23.61
C ARG A 205 10.84 22.09 24.55
N THR A 206 11.13 20.91 25.08
CA THR A 206 10.37 20.29 26.18
C THR A 206 11.26 20.23 27.40
N THR A 207 10.80 20.81 28.52
CA THR A 207 11.53 20.77 29.78
C THR A 207 10.98 19.64 30.65
N LEU A 208 11.88 18.74 31.06
CA LEU A 208 11.64 17.59 31.92
C LEU A 208 12.30 17.85 33.28
N SER A 209 11.63 17.41 34.35
CA SER A 209 12.14 17.55 35.71
C SER A 209 12.68 16.23 36.22
N VAL A 210 13.94 16.23 36.63
CA VAL A 210 14.59 15.13 37.33
C VAL A 210 14.46 15.35 38.83
N LYS A 211 13.91 14.34 39.51
CA LYS A 211 13.68 14.37 40.96
C LYS A 211 14.98 14.59 41.72
N ARG A 212 14.93 15.42 42.76
CA ARG A 212 16.09 15.78 43.58
C ARG A 212 16.77 14.58 44.24
N GLU A 213 16.02 13.51 44.49
CA GLU A 213 16.51 12.28 45.12
C GLU A 213 17.44 11.48 44.20
N LEU A 214 17.38 11.73 42.88
CA LEU A 214 18.29 11.11 41.90
C LEU A 214 19.61 11.88 41.75
N ILE A 215 19.71 13.08 42.33
CA ILE A 215 20.91 13.93 42.26
C ILE A 215 21.62 13.86 43.61
N ASP A 216 22.44 12.82 43.76
CA ASP A 216 23.28 12.60 44.94
C ASP A 216 24.74 13.00 44.65
N TRP A 217 25.61 12.84 45.67
CA TRP A 217 27.03 13.12 45.53
C TRP A 217 27.69 12.24 44.46
N ASP A 218 27.22 11.01 44.27
CA ASP A 218 27.78 10.09 43.29
C ASP A 218 27.53 10.57 41.85
N VAL A 219 26.37 11.17 41.57
CA VAL A 219 26.11 11.83 40.28
C VAL A 219 27.03 13.03 40.09
N LEU A 220 27.26 13.84 41.13
CA LEU A 220 28.15 14.99 41.04
C LEU A 220 29.63 14.63 40.91
N TYR A 221 30.07 13.51 41.50
CA TYR A 221 31.44 13.03 41.38
C TYR A 221 31.65 12.14 40.13
N GLY A 222 30.59 11.87 39.36
CA GLY A 222 30.65 11.08 38.13
C GLY A 222 30.80 9.58 38.36
N THR A 223 30.54 9.08 39.57
CA THR A 223 30.48 7.64 39.88
C THR A 223 29.12 7.05 39.52
N LYS A 224 28.07 7.87 39.46
CA LYS A 224 26.78 7.55 38.84
C LYS A 224 26.54 8.38 37.59
N ILE A 225 25.81 7.80 36.66
CA ILE A 225 25.25 8.49 35.50
C ILE A 225 23.75 8.68 35.70
N LEU A 226 23.23 9.78 35.16
CA LEU A 226 21.81 10.06 35.09
C LEU A 226 21.31 9.67 33.71
N VAL A 227 20.34 8.77 33.64
CA VAL A 227 19.70 8.31 32.40
C VAL A 227 18.29 8.85 32.35
N VAL A 228 17.89 9.42 31.21
CA VAL A 228 16.60 10.05 30.98
C VAL A 228 15.96 9.40 29.76
N PRO A 229 15.30 8.24 29.93
CA PRO A 229 14.37 7.74 28.93
C PRO A 229 13.09 8.58 28.97
N GLY A 230 12.55 8.88 27.80
CA GLY A 230 11.31 9.62 27.69
C GLY A 230 10.55 9.33 26.40
N CYS A 231 9.39 9.94 26.30
CA CYS A 231 8.40 9.67 25.28
C CYS A 231 7.74 10.96 24.80
N TYR A 232 7.48 11.02 23.50
CA TYR A 232 6.45 11.87 22.94
C TYR A 232 5.34 10.99 22.38
N ALA A 233 4.11 11.15 22.85
CA ALA A 233 2.91 10.58 22.23
C ALA A 233 2.14 11.71 21.55
N TYR A 234 1.79 11.57 20.27
CA TYR A 234 1.20 12.63 19.47
C TYR A 234 0.23 12.09 18.42
N ARG A 235 -0.58 12.98 17.83
CA ARG A 235 -1.46 12.65 16.71
C ARG A 235 -0.99 13.34 15.42
N THR A 236 -1.09 12.63 14.31
CA THR A 236 -0.91 13.14 12.94
C THR A 236 -1.72 12.27 11.99
N GLY A 237 -2.32 12.83 10.93
CA GLY A 237 -3.22 12.09 10.06
C GLY A 237 -4.41 11.38 10.74
N GLY A 238 -4.80 11.81 11.96
CA GLY A 238 -5.83 11.16 12.77
C GLY A 238 -5.40 9.86 13.48
N GLN A 239 -4.11 9.48 13.37
CA GLN A 239 -3.53 8.31 14.03
C GLN A 239 -2.63 8.74 15.19
N THR A 240 -2.43 7.81 16.14
CA THR A 240 -1.52 8.00 17.28
C THR A 240 -0.14 7.48 16.92
N HIS A 241 0.89 8.25 17.27
CA HIS A 241 2.29 7.93 17.05
C HIS A 241 3.10 8.27 18.30
N HIS A 242 4.27 7.66 18.39
CA HIS A 242 5.17 7.74 19.51
C HIS A 242 6.60 7.99 19.01
N SER A 243 7.34 8.76 19.80
CA SER A 243 8.79 8.91 19.66
C SER A 243 9.42 8.73 21.02
N ALA A 244 9.98 7.54 21.26
CA ALA A 244 10.77 7.25 22.45
C ALA A 244 12.21 7.71 22.25
N PHE A 245 12.81 8.25 23.30
CA PHE A 245 14.20 8.68 23.32
C PHE A 245 14.87 8.27 24.62
N CYS A 246 16.20 8.19 24.59
CA CYS A 246 17.01 8.02 25.78
C CYS A 246 18.28 8.85 25.68
N PHE A 247 18.49 9.73 26.64
CA PHE A 247 19.73 10.50 26.81
C PHE A 247 20.36 10.18 28.16
N PHE A 248 21.67 10.41 28.30
CA PHE A 248 22.34 10.30 29.58
C PHE A 248 23.34 11.43 29.83
N TYR A 249 23.55 11.70 31.11
CA TYR A 249 24.51 12.67 31.62
C TYR A 249 25.48 11.98 32.58
N GLN A 250 26.77 12.15 32.31
CA GLN A 250 27.87 11.76 33.17
C GLN A 250 28.69 13.01 33.51
N HIS A 251 28.85 13.31 34.80
CA HIS A 251 29.64 14.45 35.22
C HIS A 251 31.11 14.31 34.78
N GLY A 252 31.70 15.40 34.29
CA GLY A 252 33.07 15.43 33.76
C GLY A 252 33.25 14.82 32.36
N PHE A 253 32.21 14.17 31.80
CA PHE A 253 32.26 13.58 30.45
C PHE A 253 31.23 14.21 29.50
N SER A 254 29.97 14.32 29.91
CA SER A 254 28.89 14.84 29.07
C SER A 254 28.96 16.36 28.93
N ASN A 255 28.72 16.86 27.72
CA ASN A 255 28.52 18.29 27.47
C ASN A 255 27.14 18.71 28.01
N PRO A 256 27.02 19.68 28.93
CA PRO A 256 25.72 20.15 29.43
C PRO A 256 24.79 20.67 28.33
N ASN A 257 25.33 21.12 27.20
CA ASN A 257 24.55 21.60 26.06
C ASN A 257 24.16 20.51 25.07
N ASP A 258 24.74 19.32 25.18
CA ASP A 258 24.53 18.21 24.25
C ASP A 258 24.82 16.87 24.96
N TRP A 259 23.80 16.33 25.61
CA TRP A 259 23.87 15.06 26.29
C TRP A 259 23.95 13.92 25.29
N ALA A 260 24.65 12.84 25.67
CA ALA A 260 24.82 11.70 24.81
C ALA A 260 23.53 10.85 24.73
N ILE A 261 23.28 10.26 23.55
CA ILE A 261 22.16 9.34 23.31
C ILE A 261 22.52 7.95 23.84
N CYS A 262 21.57 7.27 24.49
CA CYS A 262 21.73 5.88 24.89
C CYS A 262 21.79 4.95 23.68
N GLN A 263 22.51 3.83 23.78
CA GLN A 263 22.57 2.84 22.70
C GLN A 263 21.22 2.14 22.41
N GLY A 264 20.30 2.16 23.38
CA GLY A 264 18.96 1.57 23.27
C GLY A 264 17.87 2.51 23.81
N GLY A 265 16.62 2.16 23.53
CA GLY A 265 15.44 2.91 24.00
C GLY A 265 14.95 4.02 23.06
N ASN A 266 15.66 4.27 21.95
CA ASN A 266 15.20 5.18 20.90
C ASN A 266 14.31 4.41 19.92
N TYR A 267 13.10 4.91 19.67
CA TYR A 267 12.12 4.27 18.78
C TYR A 267 11.13 5.31 18.25
N ALA A 268 10.58 5.08 17.06
CA ALA A 268 9.46 5.86 16.53
C ALA A 268 8.54 4.98 15.67
N ASP A 269 7.22 5.21 15.77
CA ASP A 269 6.16 4.57 14.97
C ASP A 269 5.21 5.57 14.33
#